data_AF-A0A976FF00-F1
#
_entry.id   AF-A0A976FF00-F1
#
_cell.length_a   1.000
_cell.length_b   1.000
_cell.length_c   1.000
_cell.angle_alpha   90.00
_cell.angle_beta   90.00
_cell.angle_gamma   90.00
#
_symmetry.space_group_name_H-M   'P 1'
#
loop_
_entity.id
_entity.type
_entity.pdbx_description
1 polymer ?
#
loop_
_entity_poly.entity_id
_entity_poly.type
_entity_poly.pdbx_seq_one_letter_code
_entity_poly.pdbx_strand_id
1 'polypeptide(L)'
;MYEENSPKSSPAEVPAAVPSANGTNTVIVFVCDSGGTAQPVKVPSGTMLMDVVRAAFQSSTFKKGDFFGLEDDSLTLDQEVTTADAPLWTAKNPLKIKFKVRLRNKLALLQ
;
A
#
# COMPACT_ATOMS: atom_id res chain seq x y z
N MET A 1 17.26 12.07 50.87
CA MET A 1 18.18 12.97 50.16
C MET A 1 18.55 12.27 48.84
N TYR A 2 18.00 12.77 47.72
CA TYR A 2 18.53 12.94 46.33
C TYR A 2 19.84 12.19 45.95
N GLU A 3 20.19 11.82 44.70
CA GLU A 3 19.71 12.02 43.32
C GLU A 3 20.63 11.17 42.39
N GLU A 4 20.11 10.71 41.23
CA GLU A 4 20.72 10.74 39.86
C GLU A 4 22.20 10.27 39.63
N ASN A 5 22.51 9.33 38.71
CA ASN A 5 22.62 9.66 37.28
C ASN A 5 22.70 8.43 36.33
N SER A 6 22.02 8.58 35.20
CA SER A 6 21.78 7.66 34.08
C SER A 6 23.04 7.34 33.24
N PRO A 7 23.07 6.20 32.53
CA PRO A 7 23.88 6.05 31.33
C PRO A 7 23.15 6.61 30.10
N LYS A 8 23.87 7.46 29.38
CA LYS A 8 23.52 8.08 28.10
C LYS A 8 23.43 7.01 27.00
N SER A 9 22.23 6.72 26.51
CA SER A 9 22.03 6.02 25.24
C SER A 9 21.32 6.95 24.27
N SER A 10 22.05 7.40 23.24
CA SER A 10 21.44 7.94 22.03
C SER A 10 20.44 6.92 21.48
N PRO A 11 19.19 7.29 21.17
CA PRO A 11 18.37 6.45 20.32
C PRO A 11 18.91 6.61 18.90
N ALA A 12 19.32 5.48 18.32
CA ALA A 12 19.47 5.34 16.89
C ALA A 12 18.17 5.82 16.22
N GLU A 13 18.35 6.58 15.14
CA GLU A 13 17.32 7.05 14.23
C GLU A 13 16.37 5.88 13.87
N VAL A 14 15.12 5.97 14.33
CA VAL A 14 14.07 4.99 14.01
C VAL A 14 13.37 5.46 12.74
N PRO A 15 13.47 4.75 11.59
CA PRO A 15 12.60 5.04 10.47
C PRO A 15 11.26 4.30 10.63
N ALA A 16 10.19 5.09 10.66
CA ALA A 16 8.77 4.74 10.57
C ALA A 16 8.18 3.88 11.70
N ALA A 17 7.41 4.54 12.57
CA ALA A 17 6.42 3.90 13.41
C ALA A 17 5.46 3.09 12.53
N VAL A 18 5.63 1.77 12.52
CA VAL A 18 4.56 0.84 12.12
C VAL A 18 3.49 0.97 13.20
N PRO A 19 2.22 1.29 12.88
CA PRO A 19 1.20 1.40 13.91
C PRO A 19 1.12 0.07 14.65
N SER A 20 1.44 0.13 15.95
CA SER A 20 1.46 -1.00 16.85
C SER A 20 0.06 -1.61 16.96
N ALA A 21 -0.05 -2.88 16.58
CA ALA A 21 -1.26 -3.67 16.61
C ALA A 21 -1.80 -3.80 18.05
N ASN A 22 -2.75 -2.95 18.42
CA ASN A 22 -3.63 -3.15 19.57
C ASN A 22 -4.93 -3.76 19.04
N GLY A 23 -5.11 -5.08 19.15
CA GLY A 23 -6.40 -5.75 18.87
C GLY A 23 -7.02 -5.45 17.50
N THR A 24 -6.17 -5.17 16.51
CA THR A 24 -6.55 -4.57 15.23
C THR A 24 -7.38 -5.51 14.36
N ASN A 25 -8.62 -5.14 14.10
CA ASN A 25 -9.52 -5.84 13.20
C ASN A 25 -8.88 -5.88 11.80
N THR A 26 -8.44 -7.05 11.32
CA THR A 26 -7.79 -7.15 10.01
C THR A 26 -8.83 -7.22 8.90
N VAL A 27 -8.62 -6.46 7.85
CA VAL A 27 -9.46 -6.45 6.65
C VAL A 27 -8.72 -7.05 5.46
N ILE A 28 -9.47 -7.63 4.54
CA ILE A 28 -8.94 -8.14 3.27
C ILE A 28 -9.45 -7.21 2.17
N VAL A 29 -8.52 -6.63 1.43
CA VAL A 29 -8.79 -5.75 0.28
C VAL A 29 -8.24 -6.43 -0.95
N PHE A 30 -9.03 -6.53 -2.02
CA PHE A 30 -8.52 -7.02 -3.30
C PHE A 30 -8.00 -5.85 -4.12
N VAL A 31 -6.74 -5.94 -4.56
CA VAL A 31 -6.09 -4.90 -5.37
C VAL A 31 -5.82 -5.46 -6.77
N CYS A 32 -6.18 -4.69 -7.79
CA CYS A 32 -5.95 -5.07 -9.18
C CYS A 32 -4.48 -4.81 -9.56
N ASP A 33 -3.79 -5.85 -10.02
CA ASP A 33 -2.41 -5.75 -10.49
C ASP A 33 -2.31 -5.24 -11.93
N SER A 34 -1.09 -5.04 -12.43
CA SER A 34 -0.88 -4.50 -13.78
C SER A 34 -1.31 -5.46 -14.90
N GLY A 35 -1.59 -6.72 -14.58
CA GLY A 35 -2.12 -7.71 -15.50
C GLY A 35 -3.64 -7.86 -15.43
N GLY A 36 -4.33 -7.02 -14.65
CA GLY A 36 -5.78 -7.07 -14.48
C GLY A 36 -6.24 -8.15 -13.50
N THR A 37 -5.34 -8.72 -12.69
CA THR A 37 -5.67 -9.78 -11.72
C THR A 37 -5.90 -9.19 -10.34
N ALA A 38 -7.01 -9.53 -9.70
CA ALA A 38 -7.31 -9.15 -8.33
C ALA A 38 -6.49 -10.00 -7.34
N GLN A 39 -5.64 -9.37 -6.55
CA GLN A 39 -4.81 -10.01 -5.53
C GLN A 39 -5.29 -9.60 -4.13
N PRO A 40 -5.48 -10.55 -3.19
CA PRO A 40 -5.86 -10.21 -1.83
C PRO A 40 -4.69 -9.60 -1.07
N VAL A 41 -4.97 -8.52 -0.34
CA VAL A 41 -4.03 -7.84 0.55
C VAL A 41 -4.67 -7.77 1.93
N LYS A 42 -3.98 -8.34 2.94
CA LYS A 42 -4.44 -8.33 4.32
C LYS A 42 -3.76 -7.21 5.08
N VAL A 43 -4.53 -6.26 5.60
CA VAL A 43 -4.03 -5.12 6.37
C VAL A 43 -4.87 -4.90 7.63
N PRO A 44 -4.35 -4.23 8.67
CA PRO A 44 -5.17 -3.71 9.77
C PRO A 44 -6.24 -2.73 9.27
N SER A 45 -7.43 -2.72 9.88
CA SER A 45 -8.39 -1.63 9.70
C SER A 45 -7.77 -0.30 10.14
N GLY A 46 -8.04 0.78 9.41
CA GLY A 46 -7.40 2.09 9.61
C GLY A 46 -6.09 2.26 8.83
N THR A 47 -5.66 1.26 8.05
CA THR A 47 -4.47 1.40 7.19
C THR A 47 -4.78 2.33 6.02
N MET A 48 -3.87 3.26 5.71
CA MET A 48 -4.01 4.16 4.57
C MET A 48 -3.97 3.39 3.24
N LEU A 49 -4.72 3.84 2.24
CA LEU A 49 -4.74 3.23 0.90
C LEU A 49 -3.33 3.17 0.27
N MET A 50 -2.47 4.16 0.52
CA MET A 50 -1.06 4.13 0.10
C MET A 50 -0.31 2.91 0.63
N ASP A 51 -0.52 2.57 1.90
CA ASP A 51 0.14 1.43 2.54
C ASP A 51 -0.45 0.10 2.08
N VAL A 52 -1.76 0.06 1.75
CA VAL A 52 -2.38 -1.10 1.09
C VAL A 52 -1.75 -1.35 -0.27
N VAL A 53 -1.60 -0.31 -1.10
CA VAL A 53 -0.94 -0.41 -2.41
C VAL A 53 0.52 -0.84 -2.21
N ARG A 54 1.25 -0.26 -1.27
CA ARG A 54 2.64 -0.65 -0.97
C ARG A 54 2.74 -2.14 -0.59
N ALA A 55 1.83 -2.63 0.26
CA ALA A 55 1.77 -4.03 0.64
C ALA A 55 1.48 -4.95 -0.56
N ALA A 56 0.61 -4.53 -1.48
CA ALA A 56 0.36 -5.24 -2.73
C ALA A 56 1.66 -5.39 -3.56
N PHE A 57 2.40 -4.29 -3.73
CA PHE A 57 3.67 -4.26 -4.48
C PHE A 57 4.81 -5.05 -3.83
N GLN A 58 4.73 -5.33 -2.53
CA GLN A 58 5.67 -6.20 -1.82
C GLN A 58 5.35 -7.68 -2.02
N SER A 59 4.11 -8.03 -2.38
CA SER A 59 3.73 -9.41 -2.67
C SER A 59 4.45 -9.95 -3.91
N SER A 60 4.90 -11.20 -3.85
CA SER A 60 5.52 -11.91 -4.98
C SER A 60 4.52 -12.30 -6.07
N THR A 61 3.23 -12.41 -5.74
CA THR A 61 2.17 -12.76 -6.69
C THR A 61 1.63 -11.56 -7.46
N PHE A 62 1.96 -10.34 -7.01
CA PHE A 62 1.45 -9.10 -7.59
C PHE A 62 2.28 -8.69 -8.80
N LYS A 63 1.66 -8.64 -9.99
CA LYS A 63 2.32 -8.12 -11.18
C LYS A 63 2.52 -6.61 -11.04
N LYS A 64 3.78 -6.21 -10.96
CA LYS A 64 4.19 -4.82 -10.75
C LYS A 64 4.15 -4.06 -12.07
N GLY A 65 3.62 -2.85 -12.03
CA GLY A 65 3.76 -1.84 -13.08
C GLY A 65 4.21 -0.52 -12.47
N ASP A 66 4.45 0.48 -13.30
CA ASP A 66 4.72 1.83 -12.80
C ASP A 66 3.41 2.41 -12.23
N PHE A 67 3.31 2.52 -10.91
CA PHE A 67 2.15 3.11 -10.24
C PHE A 67 1.96 4.57 -10.68
N PHE A 68 0.73 4.92 -11.08
CA PHE A 68 0.36 6.28 -11.50
C PHE A 68 -0.73 6.90 -10.61
N GLY A 69 -1.59 6.08 -10.01
CA GLY A 69 -2.66 6.55 -9.13
C GLY A 69 -3.74 5.50 -8.94
N LEU A 70 -4.89 5.91 -8.42
CA LEU A 70 -6.10 5.08 -8.34
C LEU A 70 -6.99 5.32 -9.57
N GLU A 71 -7.73 4.29 -9.99
CA GLU A 71 -8.68 4.43 -11.12
C GLU A 71 -9.90 5.24 -10.72
N ASP A 72 -10.40 5.02 -9.50
CA ASP A 72 -11.50 5.76 -8.91
C ASP A 72 -10.99 7.10 -8.35
N ASP A 73 -11.42 8.20 -8.96
CA ASP A 73 -11.00 9.55 -8.60
C ASP A 73 -11.66 10.05 -7.29
N SER A 74 -12.65 9.32 -6.74
CA SER A 74 -13.24 9.61 -5.44
C SER A 74 -12.39 9.11 -4.26
N LEU A 75 -11.39 8.28 -4.52
CA LEU A 75 -10.48 7.72 -3.53
C LEU A 75 -9.18 8.51 -3.48
N THR A 76 -8.63 8.69 -2.29
CA THR A 76 -7.32 9.31 -2.08
C THR A 76 -6.38 8.35 -1.35
N LEU A 77 -5.06 8.47 -1.59
CA LEU A 77 -4.08 7.55 -1.03
C LEU A 77 -3.88 7.70 0.48
N ASP A 78 -4.25 8.85 1.02
CA ASP A 78 -4.26 9.21 2.45
C ASP A 78 -5.57 8.81 3.15
N GLN A 79 -6.59 8.33 2.43
CA GLN A 79 -7.80 7.78 3.03
C GLN A 79 -7.49 6.45 3.73
N GLU A 80 -8.05 6.27 4.92
CA GLU A 80 -7.98 5.02 5.68
C GLU A 80 -8.97 3.97 5.14
N VAL A 81 -8.55 2.71 5.15
CA VAL A 81 -9.40 1.56 4.82
C VAL A 81 -10.07 1.06 6.09
N THR A 82 -11.38 1.22 6.18
CA THR A 82 -12.17 0.72 7.32
C THR A 82 -12.74 -0.67 7.06
N THR A 83 -13.26 -1.30 8.11
CA THR A 83 -14.00 -2.58 8.00
C THR A 83 -15.25 -2.45 7.14
N ALA A 84 -15.85 -1.25 7.06
CA ALA A 84 -17.02 -0.99 6.22
C ALA A 84 -16.66 -0.85 4.72
N ASP A 85 -15.42 -0.46 4.41
CA ASP A 85 -14.94 -0.30 3.03
C ASP A 85 -14.44 -1.61 2.42
N ALA A 86 -13.92 -2.52 3.24
CA ALA A 86 -13.45 -3.84 2.81
C ALA A 86 -14.42 -4.60 1.85
N PRO A 87 -15.75 -4.64 2.09
CA PRO A 87 -16.68 -5.28 1.16
C PRO A 87 -16.85 -4.56 -0.19
N LEU A 88 -16.37 -3.33 -0.36
CA LEU A 88 -16.39 -2.61 -1.64
C LEU A 88 -15.31 -3.14 -2.60
N TRP A 89 -14.18 -3.58 -2.05
CA TRP A 89 -13.00 -4.03 -2.80
C TRP A 89 -12.82 -5.55 -2.74
N THR A 90 -13.67 -6.25 -3.52
CA THR A 90 -13.70 -7.72 -3.58
C THR A 90 -12.98 -8.26 -4.80
N ALA A 91 -12.81 -9.58 -4.92
CA ALA A 91 -12.24 -10.20 -6.12
C ALA A 91 -13.00 -9.84 -7.42
N LYS A 92 -14.30 -9.56 -7.34
CA LYS A 92 -15.14 -9.17 -8.49
C LYS A 92 -15.08 -7.67 -8.77
N ASN A 93 -14.82 -6.87 -7.75
CA ASN A 93 -14.70 -5.42 -7.85
C ASN A 93 -13.48 -4.97 -7.04
N PRO A 94 -12.25 -5.24 -7.52
CA PRO A 94 -11.04 -4.93 -6.78
C PRO A 94 -10.78 -3.41 -6.76
N LEU A 95 -10.00 -2.94 -5.79
CA LEU A 95 -9.38 -1.63 -5.82
C LEU A 95 -8.49 -1.54 -7.06
N LYS A 96 -8.87 -0.66 -7.99
CA LYS A 96 -8.18 -0.52 -9.27
C LYS A 96 -7.10 0.54 -9.21
N ILE A 97 -5.93 0.18 -9.72
CA ILE A 97 -4.75 1.03 -9.79
C ILE A 97 -4.55 1.47 -11.25
N LYS A 98 -4.30 2.76 -11.46
CA LYS A 98 -3.79 3.28 -12.74
C LYS A 98 -2.29 3.00 -12.82
N PHE A 99 -1.88 2.37 -13.90
CA PHE A 99 -0.47 2.15 -14.23
C PHE A 99 -0.03 3.07 -15.37
N LYS A 100 1.19 3.61 -15.29
CA LYS A 100 1.76 4.42 -16.36
C LYS A 100 2.10 3.53 -17.55
N VAL A 101 1.46 3.80 -18.69
CA VAL A 101 1.82 3.14 -19.95
C VAL A 101 3.12 3.74 -20.46
N ARG A 102 4.22 2.99 -20.42
CA ARG A 102 5.42 3.35 -21.17
C ARG A 102 5.20 2.99 -22.64
N LEU A 103 4.86 3.98 -23.48
CA LEU A 103 5.05 3.83 -24.92
C LEU A 103 6.56 3.69 -25.17
N ARG A 104 7.00 2.48 -25.51
CA ARG A 104 8.31 2.32 -26.14
C ARG A 104 8.16 2.82 -27.57
N ASN A 105 8.51 4.09 -27.81
CA ASN A 105 8.75 4.55 -29.18
C ASN A 105 9.89 3.69 -29.74
N LYS A 106 9.56 2.73 -30.62
CA LYS A 106 10.54 2.08 -31.51
C LYS A 106 10.95 3.09 -32.58
N LEU A 107 11.71 4.11 -32.19
CA LEU A 107 12.49 4.92 -33.13
C LEU A 107 13.89 4.30 -33.19
N ALA A 108 14.00 3.17 -33.89
CA ALA A 108 15.27 2.60 -34.31
C ALA A 108 15.03 1.61 -35.45
N LEU A 109 15.09 2.09 -36.69
CA LEU A 109 15.99 1.59 -37.73
C LEU A 109 15.82 2.44 -39.01
N LEU A 110 16.55 3.54 -39.05
CA LEU A 110 16.98 4.20 -40.30
C LEU A 110 18.46 4.48 -40.12
N GLN A 111 19.29 3.46 -40.36
CA GLN A 111 20.69 3.56 -40.76
C GLN A 111 20.99 2.36 -41.66
#